data_AF-A0A8T4ND62-F1
#
_entry.id   AF-A0A8T4ND62-F1
#
_cell.length_a   1.000
_cell.length_b   1.000
_cell.length_c   1.000
_cell.angle_alpha   90.00
_cell.angle_beta   90.00
_cell.angle_gamma   90.00
#
_symmetry.space_group_name_H-M   'P 1'
#
loop_
_entity.id
_entity.type
_entity.pdbx_description
1 polymer ?
#
loop_
_entity_poly.entity_id
_entity_poly.type
_entity_poly.pdbx_seq_one_letter_code
_entity_poly.pdbx_strand_id
1 'polypeptide(L)'
;MKKRVLIISVLCLVMSCLFVSALEIISPEDEQWYDSRSVMFSLKSDNPSDFFYVKEPALRERWSKLCSNVKSCEKLVKLQEGKNNVAVKSDGVVVSEMDYQEIIVYVDSKKPIIKKIWHQRNSLLQEEEFGIDFEEKNLDEVLLQYGSNEAEMNSNEISADTNSDCESTGEDNQRCVFRVPGSMANYEGEKIKYRIIVADKAVNEASKTEFFEVDQTAPEIKFSDYVVRQRTVDFVLDIFEKNFQEVYYTDDNDAAGTKRRICSVLKYGRCFKTKTFGPGDYAFTIHVVDKAGNEAVESLDISTR
;
A
#
# COMPACT_ATOMS: atom_id res chain seq x y z
N MET A 1 46.15 14.99 -73.64
CA MET A 1 45.64 14.38 -72.39
C MET A 1 46.81 13.79 -71.60
N LYS A 2 47.30 14.49 -70.58
CA LYS A 2 48.40 14.03 -69.71
C LYS A 2 47.80 13.59 -68.37
N LYS A 3 47.80 12.29 -68.09
CA LYS A 3 47.43 11.74 -66.77
C LYS A 3 48.63 11.89 -65.84
N ARG A 4 48.50 12.70 -64.78
CA ARG A 4 49.43 12.73 -63.65
C ARG A 4 48.93 11.74 -62.61
N VAL A 5 49.77 10.77 -62.27
CA VAL A 5 49.58 9.82 -61.17
C VAL A 5 50.03 10.53 -59.90
N LEU A 6 49.10 10.69 -58.95
CA LEU A 6 49.37 11.23 -57.62
C LEU A 6 49.59 10.05 -56.68
N ILE A 7 50.83 9.84 -56.24
CA ILE A 7 51.19 8.86 -55.22
C ILE A 7 50.97 9.56 -53.87
N ILE A 8 49.88 9.21 -53.18
CA ILE A 8 49.64 9.64 -51.79
C ILE A 8 50.34 8.63 -50.88
N SER A 9 51.46 9.07 -50.30
CA SER A 9 52.14 8.42 -49.19
C SER A 9 51.27 8.54 -47.94
N VAL A 10 50.68 7.42 -47.51
CA VAL A 10 49.94 7.32 -46.24
C VAL A 10 50.98 7.16 -45.13
N LEU A 11 51.32 8.29 -44.52
CA LEU A 11 52.12 8.39 -43.31
C LEU A 11 51.29 7.81 -42.15
N CYS A 12 51.62 6.58 -41.74
CA CYS A 12 51.01 5.91 -40.60
C CYS A 12 51.51 6.59 -39.31
N LEU A 13 50.76 7.57 -38.83
CA LEU A 13 50.93 8.17 -37.52
C LEU A 13 50.60 7.10 -36.48
N VAL A 14 51.64 6.50 -35.89
CA VAL A 14 51.54 5.67 -34.70
C VAL A 14 51.14 6.58 -33.56
N MET A 15 49.84 6.85 -33.47
CA MET A 15 49.21 7.48 -32.33
C MET A 15 49.27 6.43 -31.21
N SER A 16 50.34 6.50 -30.44
CA SER A 16 50.45 5.80 -29.15
C SER A 16 49.27 6.26 -28.32
N CYS A 17 48.18 5.49 -28.32
CA CYS A 17 47.14 5.58 -27.32
C CYS A 17 47.85 5.38 -25.99
N LEU A 18 48.10 6.49 -25.29
CA LEU A 18 48.31 6.46 -23.86
C LEU A 18 47.06 5.79 -23.32
N PHE A 19 47.22 4.54 -22.87
CA PHE A 19 46.17 3.85 -22.14
C PHE A 19 46.01 4.61 -20.84
N VAL A 20 45.09 5.57 -20.85
CA VAL A 20 44.53 6.19 -19.65
C VAL A 20 44.07 5.00 -18.80
N SER A 21 44.67 4.86 -17.62
CA SER A 21 44.15 3.97 -16.59
C SER A 21 42.67 4.35 -16.42
N ALA A 22 41.73 3.41 -16.52
CA ALA A 22 40.33 3.75 -16.31
C ALA A 22 39.89 3.19 -14.95
N LEU A 23 39.62 4.09 -14.00
CA LEU A 23 38.79 3.75 -12.85
C LEU A 23 37.39 3.37 -13.36
N GLU A 24 36.89 2.20 -12.96
CA GLU A 24 35.54 1.73 -13.22
C GLU A 24 34.83 1.54 -11.88
N ILE A 25 33.73 2.27 -11.66
CA ILE A 25 32.84 2.08 -10.51
C ILE A 25 31.73 1.12 -10.95
N ILE A 26 31.78 -0.12 -10.47
CA ILE A 26 30.76 -1.14 -10.75
C ILE A 26 29.59 -0.98 -9.77
N SER A 27 29.89 -0.60 -8.53
CA SER A 27 28.88 -0.28 -7.49
C SER A 27 29.51 0.71 -6.50
N PRO A 28 28.74 1.68 -5.96
CA PRO A 28 27.35 1.96 -6.29
C PRO A 28 27.18 2.62 -7.66
N GLU A 29 25.99 2.47 -8.23
CA GLU A 29 25.58 3.14 -9.47
C GLU A 29 25.15 4.58 -9.17
N ASP A 30 25.36 5.48 -10.13
CA ASP A 30 25.02 6.89 -9.98
C ASP A 30 23.50 7.10 -9.94
N GLU A 31 23.07 7.99 -9.05
CA GLU A 31 21.68 8.35 -8.75
C GLU A 31 20.77 7.21 -8.27
N GLN A 32 21.33 6.08 -7.81
CA GLN A 32 20.56 4.93 -7.30
C GLN A 32 20.23 5.02 -5.79
N TRP A 33 19.16 4.31 -5.40
CA TRP A 33 18.71 4.13 -4.02
C TRP A 33 19.22 2.82 -3.42
N TYR A 34 19.54 2.84 -2.12
CA TYR A 34 20.03 1.68 -1.38
C TYR A 34 19.30 1.53 -0.04
N ASP A 35 18.88 0.30 0.27
CA ASP A 35 18.15 -0.11 1.48
C ASP A 35 19.00 -0.13 2.77
N SER A 36 20.29 0.21 2.65
CA SER A 36 21.26 0.04 3.71
C SER A 36 22.28 1.16 3.70
N ARG A 37 22.57 1.68 4.89
CA ARG A 37 23.69 2.62 5.08
C ARG A 37 25.04 2.02 4.76
N SER A 38 25.17 0.70 4.67
CA SER A 38 26.43 0.04 4.31
C SER A 38 26.41 -0.31 2.84
N VAL A 39 26.81 0.64 2.00
CA VAL A 39 26.79 0.49 0.54
C VAL A 39 28.06 -0.20 0.07
N MET A 40 27.92 -1.19 -0.82
CA MET A 40 29.05 -1.88 -1.40
C MET A 40 29.72 -1.02 -2.46
N PHE A 41 31.02 -0.76 -2.28
CA PHE A 41 31.86 -0.18 -3.30
C PHE A 41 32.59 -1.32 -4.00
N SER A 42 32.21 -1.59 -5.25
CA SER A 42 32.90 -2.52 -6.15
C SER A 42 33.59 -1.69 -7.23
N LEU A 43 34.91 -1.61 -7.12
CA LEU A 43 35.76 -0.76 -7.94
C LEU A 43 36.73 -1.61 -8.71
N LYS A 44 37.10 -1.17 -9.91
CA LYS A 44 38.05 -1.85 -10.76
C LYS A 44 38.97 -0.86 -11.48
N SER A 45 40.19 -1.29 -11.76
CA SER A 45 41.18 -0.56 -12.53
C SER A 45 42.01 -1.52 -13.36
N ASP A 46 42.60 -1.02 -14.45
CA ASP A 46 43.44 -1.84 -15.34
C ASP A 46 44.73 -2.30 -14.65
N ASN A 47 45.29 -1.44 -13.80
CA ASN A 47 46.54 -1.64 -13.06
C ASN A 47 46.31 -1.70 -11.55
N PRO A 48 47.16 -2.43 -10.79
CA PRO A 48 47.10 -2.43 -9.33
C PRO A 48 47.21 -1.00 -8.79
N SER A 49 46.22 -0.59 -8.01
CA SER A 49 46.07 0.78 -7.51
C SER A 49 45.60 0.79 -6.07
N ASP A 50 45.82 1.91 -5.39
CA ASP A 50 45.18 2.22 -4.13
C ASP A 50 43.84 2.92 -4.41
N PHE A 51 42.75 2.42 -3.85
CA PHE A 51 41.43 3.02 -4.02
C PHE A 51 41.07 3.88 -2.81
N PHE A 52 40.52 5.05 -3.06
CA PHE A 52 40.08 5.98 -2.03
C PHE A 52 38.70 6.53 -2.32
N TYR A 53 38.02 6.97 -1.27
CA TYR A 53 36.78 7.71 -1.39
C TYR A 53 36.75 8.91 -0.44
N VAL A 54 35.91 9.89 -0.76
CA VAL A 54 35.55 10.99 0.13
C VAL A 54 34.06 11.28 0.00
N LYS A 55 33.43 11.66 1.12
CA LYS A 55 32.02 12.06 1.16
C LYS A 55 31.97 13.58 1.15
N GLU A 56 31.04 14.15 0.40
CA GLU A 56 30.90 15.59 0.21
C GLU A 56 32.24 16.23 -0.20
N PRO A 57 32.78 15.91 -1.39
CA PRO A 57 34.11 16.35 -1.83
C PRO A 57 34.29 17.88 -1.78
N ALA A 58 33.20 18.64 -1.99
CA ALA A 58 33.20 20.10 -1.87
C ALA A 58 33.47 20.62 -0.43
N LEU A 59 33.26 19.79 0.59
CA LEU A 59 33.37 20.14 2.00
C LEU A 59 34.52 19.43 2.72
N ARG A 60 35.11 18.39 2.12
CA ARG A 60 36.10 17.53 2.79
C ARG A 60 37.28 17.21 1.89
N GLU A 61 38.48 17.49 2.41
CA GLU A 61 39.74 17.16 1.72
C GLU A 61 40.28 15.77 2.10
N ARG A 62 39.76 15.16 3.17
CA ARG A 62 40.31 13.91 3.72
C ARG A 62 39.76 12.68 3.00
N TRP A 63 40.58 12.13 2.12
CA TRP A 63 40.37 10.85 1.46
C TRP A 63 40.54 9.68 2.44
N SER A 64 39.61 8.73 2.38
CA SER A 64 39.65 7.48 3.13
C SER A 64 40.03 6.33 2.20
N LYS A 65 41.02 5.55 2.58
CA LYS A 65 41.49 4.40 1.79
C LYS A 65 40.52 3.23 1.91
N LEU A 66 40.14 2.64 0.77
CA LEU A 66 39.28 1.46 0.68
C LEU A 66 40.12 0.18 0.61
N CYS A 67 41.01 0.11 -0.38
CA CYS A 67 41.90 -1.01 -0.64
C CYS A 67 43.30 -0.52 -1.04
N SER A 68 44.29 -1.41 -0.97
CA SER A 68 45.67 -1.08 -1.35
C SER A 68 46.22 -2.04 -2.38
N ASN A 69 46.86 -1.50 -3.43
CA ASN A 69 47.60 -2.23 -4.45
C ASN A 69 46.84 -3.44 -5.02
N VAL A 70 45.59 -3.20 -5.42
CA VAL A 70 44.70 -4.22 -6.02
C VAL A 70 44.14 -3.73 -7.35
N LYS A 71 43.74 -4.65 -8.22
CA LYS A 71 43.02 -4.31 -9.47
C LYS A 71 41.52 -4.20 -9.29
N SER A 72 40.99 -4.82 -8.24
CA SER A 72 39.58 -4.74 -7.86
C SER A 72 39.47 -4.55 -6.35
N CYS A 73 38.49 -3.78 -5.92
CA CYS A 73 38.25 -3.47 -4.52
C CYS A 73 36.77 -3.64 -4.22
N GLU A 74 36.45 -4.52 -3.28
CA GLU A 74 35.11 -4.66 -2.73
C GLU A 74 35.13 -4.23 -1.27
N LYS A 75 34.39 -3.18 -0.93
CA LYS A 75 34.36 -2.64 0.42
C LYS A 75 33.01 -2.04 0.77
N LEU A 76 32.47 -2.42 1.93
CA LEU A 76 31.31 -1.75 2.49
C LEU A 76 31.71 -0.39 3.07
N VAL A 77 31.02 0.65 2.62
CA VAL A 77 31.19 2.03 3.08
C VAL A 77 29.91 2.48 3.78
N LYS A 78 30.06 3.00 5.00
CA LYS A 78 28.93 3.56 5.75
C LYS A 78 28.59 4.96 5.26
N LEU A 79 27.46 5.13 4.59
CA LEU A 79 26.90 6.41 4.15
C LEU A 79 25.86 6.94 5.16
N GLN A 80 25.41 8.18 5.00
CA GLN A 80 24.32 8.77 5.79
C GLN A 80 22.97 8.49 5.11
N GLU A 81 21.86 8.62 5.84
CA GLU A 81 20.53 8.62 5.21
C GLU A 81 20.38 9.78 4.23
N GLY A 82 19.56 9.57 3.21
CA GLY A 82 19.29 10.53 2.16
C GLY A 82 20.40 10.60 1.10
N LYS A 83 20.55 11.78 0.51
CA LYS A 83 21.51 12.04 -0.57
C LYS A 83 22.95 12.09 -0.05
N ASN A 84 23.85 11.36 -0.69
CA ASN A 84 25.29 11.38 -0.45
C ASN A 84 26.01 11.73 -1.76
N ASN A 85 26.80 12.80 -1.78
CA ASN A 85 27.78 13.00 -2.85
C ASN A 85 29.08 12.28 -2.48
N VAL A 86 29.51 11.32 -3.29
CA VAL A 86 30.73 10.54 -3.06
C VAL A 86 31.67 10.69 -4.24
N ALA A 87 32.90 11.07 -3.97
CA ALA A 87 33.97 10.98 -4.95
C ALA A 87 34.85 9.76 -4.68
N VAL A 88 35.21 9.06 -5.75
CA VAL A 88 36.13 7.93 -5.74
C VAL A 88 37.32 8.27 -6.61
N LYS A 89 38.51 7.86 -6.16
CA LYS A 89 39.73 7.94 -6.97
C LYS A 89 40.57 6.69 -6.84
N SER A 90 41.35 6.41 -7.87
CA SER A 90 42.44 5.43 -7.84
C SER A 90 43.79 6.13 -7.96
N ASP A 91 44.74 5.74 -7.11
CA ASP A 91 46.13 6.18 -7.16
C ASP A 91 47.00 5.00 -7.62
N GLY A 92 47.52 5.11 -8.85
CA GLY A 92 48.33 4.08 -9.48
C GLY A 92 49.83 4.32 -9.28
N VAL A 93 50.63 3.27 -9.49
CA VAL A 93 52.12 3.33 -9.37
C VAL A 93 52.76 4.27 -10.41
N VAL A 94 52.03 4.65 -11.47
CA VAL A 94 52.49 5.61 -12.48
C VAL A 94 51.83 6.97 -12.21
N VAL A 95 52.59 7.83 -11.52
CA VAL A 95 52.19 9.03 -10.75
C VAL A 95 51.58 10.19 -11.57
N SER A 96 51.30 10.05 -12.87
CA SER A 96 50.96 11.21 -13.71
C SER A 96 49.47 11.48 -13.92
N GLU A 97 48.57 10.52 -13.69
CA GLU A 97 47.13 10.70 -13.96
C GLU A 97 46.30 10.09 -12.81
N MET A 98 45.63 10.97 -12.04
CA MET A 98 44.64 10.55 -11.05
C MET A 98 43.29 10.41 -11.74
N ASP A 99 42.74 9.20 -11.74
CA ASP A 99 41.36 8.98 -12.18
C ASP A 99 40.40 9.32 -11.06
N TYR A 100 39.42 10.16 -11.37
CA TYR A 100 38.48 10.73 -10.41
C TYR A 100 37.06 10.68 -10.98
N GLN A 101 36.12 10.19 -10.19
CA GLN A 101 34.69 10.19 -10.52
C GLN A 101 33.86 10.58 -9.30
N GLU A 102 32.84 11.41 -9.53
CA GLU A 102 31.81 11.75 -8.54
C GLU A 102 30.53 10.99 -8.89
N ILE A 103 29.88 10.47 -7.86
CA ILE A 103 28.58 9.81 -7.95
C ILE A 103 27.69 10.29 -6.82
N ILE A 104 26.39 10.33 -7.09
CA ILE A 104 25.33 10.65 -6.14
C ILE A 104 24.65 9.34 -5.76
N VAL A 105 24.54 9.08 -4.46
CA VAL A 105 23.89 7.86 -3.94
C VAL A 105 22.83 8.25 -2.93
N TYR A 106 21.64 7.68 -3.04
CA TYR A 106 20.56 7.84 -2.07
C TYR A 106 20.50 6.62 -1.15
N VAL A 107 20.41 6.86 0.16
CA VAL A 107 20.26 5.79 1.14
C VAL A 107 18.94 5.98 1.86
N ASP A 108 18.11 4.96 1.86
CA ASP A 108 16.97 4.86 2.77
C ASP A 108 16.98 3.49 3.43
N SER A 109 17.43 3.45 4.68
CA SER A 109 17.47 2.19 5.43
C SER A 109 16.24 1.93 6.30
N LYS A 110 15.24 2.82 6.24
CA LYS A 110 14.03 2.69 7.05
C LYS A 110 12.95 2.03 6.22
N LYS A 111 12.40 0.93 6.75
CA LYS A 111 11.26 0.29 6.12
C LYS A 111 9.99 1.11 6.34
N PRO A 112 9.06 1.08 5.37
CA PRO A 112 7.72 1.63 5.57
C PRO A 112 7.04 1.05 6.81
N ILE A 113 6.13 1.81 7.42
CA ILE A 113 5.38 1.35 8.60
C ILE A 113 3.88 1.43 8.34
N ILE A 114 3.23 0.27 8.28
CA ILE A 114 1.77 0.18 8.22
C ILE A 114 1.20 0.35 9.63
N LYS A 115 0.55 1.48 9.87
CA LYS A 115 -0.03 1.82 11.19
C LYS A 115 -1.37 1.15 11.39
N LYS A 116 -2.23 1.20 10.37
CA LYS A 116 -3.59 0.71 10.46
C LYS A 116 -4.11 0.31 9.08
N ILE A 117 -4.88 -0.76 9.06
CA ILE A 117 -5.77 -1.04 7.93
C ILE A 117 -7.20 -0.97 8.44
N TRP A 118 -8.07 -0.41 7.63
CA TRP A 118 -9.49 -0.30 7.90
C TRP A 118 -10.26 -0.50 6.59
N HIS A 119 -11.49 -0.97 6.74
CA HIS A 119 -12.49 -0.97 5.70
C HIS A 119 -13.74 -0.34 6.31
N GLN A 120 -14.66 0.17 5.50
CA GLN A 120 -15.93 0.64 6.05
C GLN A 120 -16.60 -0.53 6.80
N ARG A 121 -16.97 -0.29 8.07
CA ARG A 121 -17.71 -1.27 8.85
C ARG A 121 -19.10 -1.38 8.26
N ASN A 122 -19.55 -2.61 8.02
CA ASN A 122 -20.95 -2.92 7.68
C ASN A 122 -21.41 -2.40 6.31
N SER A 123 -20.62 -2.57 5.25
CA SER A 123 -21.08 -2.28 3.89
C SER A 123 -20.39 -3.20 2.91
N LEU A 124 -21.05 -4.32 2.59
CA LEU A 124 -20.69 -5.19 1.47
C LEU A 124 -21.50 -4.84 0.21
N LEU A 125 -21.61 -3.55 -0.11
CA LEU A 125 -22.36 -3.07 -1.28
C LEU A 125 -21.45 -2.33 -2.27
N GLN A 126 -21.36 -2.94 -3.46
CA GLN A 126 -21.05 -2.45 -4.82
C GLN A 126 -19.78 -1.60 -5.08
N GLU A 127 -19.32 -0.75 -4.17
CA GLU A 127 -18.12 0.10 -4.32
C GLU A 127 -17.43 0.24 -2.95
N GLU A 128 -16.61 -0.75 -2.59
CA GLU A 128 -15.96 -0.79 -1.28
C GLU A 128 -14.66 0.00 -1.24
N GLU A 129 -14.49 0.74 -0.14
CA GLU A 129 -13.29 1.49 0.16
C GLU A 129 -12.42 0.75 1.21
N PHE A 130 -11.24 0.32 0.78
CA PHE A 130 -10.19 -0.21 1.65
C PHE A 130 -9.21 0.89 1.98
N GLY A 131 -9.03 1.19 3.26
CA GLY A 131 -8.18 2.25 3.73
C GLY A 131 -6.95 1.77 4.46
N ILE A 132 -5.80 2.37 4.16
CA ILE A 132 -4.55 2.16 4.90
C ILE A 132 -4.03 3.49 5.43
N ASP A 133 -3.55 3.48 6.67
CA ASP A 133 -2.73 4.55 7.24
C ASP A 133 -1.29 4.01 7.41
N PHE A 134 -0.30 4.71 6.89
CA PHE A 134 1.10 4.31 6.93
C PHE A 134 2.06 5.50 7.03
N GLU A 135 3.35 5.21 7.23
CA GLU A 135 4.45 6.16 7.32
C GLU A 135 5.55 5.74 6.34
N GLU A 136 5.80 6.58 5.34
CA GLU A 136 6.88 6.42 4.36
C GLU A 136 7.29 7.79 3.78
N LYS A 137 8.59 8.09 3.77
CA LYS A 137 9.13 9.37 3.26
C LYS A 137 9.43 9.32 1.76
N ASN A 138 9.92 8.19 1.28
CA ASN A 138 10.37 7.97 -0.08
C ASN A 138 9.52 6.92 -0.78
N LEU A 139 8.19 7.10 -0.70
CA LEU A 139 7.21 6.19 -1.27
C LEU A 139 7.47 5.96 -2.76
N ASP A 140 7.44 4.69 -3.15
CA ASP A 140 7.48 4.27 -4.55
C ASP A 140 6.09 3.74 -4.95
N GLU A 141 5.58 2.75 -4.22
CA GLU A 141 4.29 2.14 -4.53
C GLU A 141 3.48 1.72 -3.29
N VAL A 142 2.14 1.73 -3.45
CA VAL A 142 1.21 1.06 -2.54
C VAL A 142 0.29 0.16 -3.35
N LEU A 143 0.26 -1.11 -3.01
CA LEU A 143 -0.51 -2.13 -3.71
C LEU A 143 -1.53 -2.77 -2.77
N LEU A 144 -2.76 -2.96 -3.24
CA LEU A 144 -3.77 -3.81 -2.62
C LEU A 144 -3.92 -5.09 -3.46
N GLN A 145 -3.73 -6.24 -2.83
CA GLN A 145 -3.95 -7.56 -3.41
C GLN A 145 -5.10 -8.26 -2.67
N TYR A 146 -6.02 -8.93 -3.38
CA TYR A 146 -7.15 -9.61 -2.73
C TYR A 146 -7.61 -10.89 -3.46
N GLY A 147 -8.10 -11.87 -2.71
CA GLY A 147 -8.62 -13.11 -3.29
C GLY A 147 -8.81 -14.22 -2.26
N SER A 148 -9.39 -15.34 -2.70
CA SER A 148 -9.62 -16.50 -1.83
C SER A 148 -8.35 -17.33 -1.62
N ASN A 149 -7.32 -17.13 -2.45
CA ASN A 149 -6.03 -17.79 -2.36
C ASN A 149 -4.89 -16.89 -2.90
N GLU A 150 -3.63 -17.30 -2.70
CA GLU A 150 -2.46 -16.51 -3.12
C GLU A 150 -2.39 -16.28 -4.63
N ALA A 151 -2.83 -17.25 -5.46
CA ALA A 151 -2.78 -17.09 -6.90
C ALA A 151 -3.76 -16.00 -7.37
N GLU A 152 -4.97 -15.99 -6.81
CA GLU A 152 -5.95 -14.93 -7.06
C GLU A 152 -5.47 -13.57 -6.56
N MET A 153 -4.91 -13.52 -5.34
CA MET A 153 -4.37 -12.27 -4.77
C MET A 153 -3.32 -11.64 -5.68
N ASN A 154 -2.41 -12.44 -6.23
CA ASN A 154 -1.39 -11.95 -7.14
C ASN A 154 -1.96 -11.54 -8.51
N SER A 155 -3.16 -12.02 -8.89
CA SER A 155 -3.83 -11.62 -10.13
C SER A 155 -4.76 -10.41 -9.96
N ASN A 156 -5.27 -10.20 -8.75
CA ASN A 156 -6.19 -9.13 -8.39
C ASN A 156 -5.43 -8.07 -7.60
N GLU A 157 -4.64 -7.28 -8.32
CA GLU A 157 -3.83 -6.21 -7.77
C GLU A 157 -4.37 -4.84 -8.17
N ILE A 158 -4.39 -3.92 -7.22
CA ILE A 158 -4.79 -2.53 -7.42
C ILE A 158 -3.65 -1.65 -6.93
N SER A 159 -3.04 -0.92 -7.87
CA SER A 159 -2.04 0.09 -7.55
C SER A 159 -2.71 1.42 -7.20
N ALA A 160 -2.12 2.08 -6.20
CA ALA A 160 -2.56 3.38 -5.73
C ALA A 160 -2.63 4.45 -6.84
N ASP A 161 -1.72 4.39 -7.82
CA ASP A 161 -1.63 5.37 -8.91
C ASP A 161 -2.82 5.35 -9.87
N THR A 162 -3.51 4.20 -9.93
CA THR A 162 -4.56 3.95 -10.94
C THR A 162 -5.95 4.03 -10.37
N ASN A 163 -6.13 3.68 -9.10
CA ASN A 163 -7.45 3.50 -8.52
C ASN A 163 -7.46 3.66 -6.99
N SER A 164 -6.73 4.67 -6.49
CA SER A 164 -6.81 5.07 -5.09
C SER A 164 -6.74 6.58 -4.91
N ASP A 165 -7.28 7.04 -3.79
CA ASP A 165 -7.06 8.39 -3.29
C ASP A 165 -6.01 8.32 -2.16
N CYS A 166 -4.77 8.65 -2.50
CA CYS A 166 -3.68 8.77 -1.52
C CYS A 166 -3.49 10.22 -1.10
N GLU A 167 -3.98 10.56 0.09
CA GLU A 167 -3.77 11.86 0.71
C GLU A 167 -2.54 11.82 1.63
N SER A 168 -1.57 12.69 1.37
CA SER A 168 -0.53 12.98 2.35
C SER A 168 -1.10 13.96 3.39
N THR A 169 -1.30 13.48 4.62
CA THR A 169 -1.65 14.34 5.77
C THR A 169 -0.40 14.91 6.47
N GLY A 170 0.78 14.65 5.90
CA GLY A 170 2.10 15.01 6.38
C GLY A 170 3.17 14.03 5.89
N GLU A 171 4.45 14.32 6.16
CA GLU A 171 5.58 13.44 5.78
C GLU A 171 5.50 12.05 6.41
N ASP A 172 4.94 11.95 7.63
CA ASP A 172 4.98 10.73 8.43
C ASP A 172 3.59 10.08 8.60
N ASN A 173 2.53 10.62 7.97
CA ASN A 173 1.18 10.06 8.01
C ASN A 173 0.52 10.18 6.64
N GLN A 174 0.52 9.08 5.91
CA GLN A 174 -0.12 8.95 4.61
C GLN A 174 -1.35 8.05 4.75
N ARG A 175 -2.38 8.39 3.99
CA ARG A 175 -3.61 7.61 3.91
C ARG A 175 -3.90 7.30 2.46
N CYS A 176 -4.14 6.05 2.14
CA CYS A 176 -4.64 5.64 0.82
C CYS A 176 -5.97 4.92 0.97
N VAL A 177 -6.90 5.22 0.06
CA VAL A 177 -8.20 4.56 -0.05
C VAL A 177 -8.32 3.91 -1.42
N PHE A 178 -8.41 2.58 -1.45
CA PHE A 178 -8.58 1.78 -2.65
C PHE A 178 -10.05 1.47 -2.90
N ARG A 179 -10.48 1.55 -4.16
CA ARG A 179 -11.81 1.12 -4.58
C ARG A 179 -11.70 -0.17 -5.38
N VAL A 180 -12.23 -1.27 -4.85
CA VAL A 180 -12.18 -2.56 -5.56
C VAL A 180 -13.19 -2.54 -6.71
N PRO A 181 -12.75 -2.66 -7.98
CA PRO A 181 -13.66 -2.61 -9.11
C PRO A 181 -14.45 -3.92 -9.24
N GLY A 182 -15.76 -3.78 -9.44
CA GLY A 182 -16.66 -4.90 -9.73
C GLY A 182 -17.37 -5.47 -8.50
N SER A 183 -18.32 -6.36 -8.74
CA SER A 183 -19.10 -6.98 -7.68
C SER A 183 -18.33 -8.14 -7.03
N MET A 184 -18.24 -8.13 -5.70
CA MET A 184 -17.71 -9.24 -4.90
C MET A 184 -18.67 -10.45 -4.84
N ALA A 185 -19.75 -10.46 -5.64
CA ALA A 185 -20.75 -11.53 -5.66
C ALA A 185 -20.18 -12.94 -5.88
N ASN A 186 -19.06 -13.07 -6.60
CA ASN A 186 -18.41 -14.37 -6.80
C ASN A 186 -17.83 -14.97 -5.52
N TYR A 187 -17.66 -14.15 -4.49
CA TYR A 187 -17.11 -14.55 -3.20
C TYR A 187 -18.19 -14.67 -2.12
N GLU A 188 -19.48 -14.64 -2.48
CA GLU A 188 -20.59 -14.70 -1.52
C GLU A 188 -20.47 -15.89 -0.56
N GLY A 189 -20.46 -15.60 0.74
CA GLY A 189 -20.29 -16.57 1.81
C GLY A 189 -18.86 -17.08 1.99
N GLU A 190 -17.90 -16.59 1.20
CA GLU A 190 -16.49 -16.92 1.32
C GLU A 190 -15.72 -15.93 2.20
N LYS A 191 -14.59 -16.40 2.72
CA LYS A 191 -13.64 -15.58 3.46
C LYS A 191 -12.51 -15.17 2.53
N ILE A 192 -12.50 -13.92 2.10
CA ILE A 192 -11.44 -13.35 1.26
C ILE A 192 -10.27 -12.89 2.13
N LYS A 193 -9.07 -13.06 1.60
CA LYS A 193 -7.83 -12.50 2.12
C LYS A 193 -7.47 -11.26 1.32
N TYR A 194 -7.05 -10.19 1.99
CA TYR A 194 -6.40 -9.08 1.32
C TYR A 194 -5.06 -8.77 1.98
N ARG A 195 -4.13 -8.26 1.16
CA ARG A 195 -2.78 -7.85 1.55
C ARG A 195 -2.55 -6.46 1.00
N ILE A 196 -2.11 -5.56 1.87
CA ILE A 196 -1.59 -4.26 1.44
C ILE A 196 -0.07 -4.31 1.53
N ILE A 197 0.57 -3.81 0.49
CA ILE A 197 2.03 -3.70 0.35
C ILE A 197 2.34 -2.22 0.19
N VAL A 198 3.30 -1.73 0.97
CA VAL A 198 3.88 -0.39 0.86
C VAL A 198 5.36 -0.58 0.58
N ALA A 199 5.86 -0.03 -0.52
CA ALA A 199 7.27 -0.09 -0.87
C ALA A 199 7.86 1.31 -1.10
N ASP A 200 9.11 1.49 -0.71
CA ASP A 200 9.89 2.70 -0.95
C ASP A 200 10.80 2.57 -2.17
N LYS A 201 11.45 3.67 -2.55
CA LYS A 201 12.37 3.72 -3.70
C LYS A 201 13.65 2.92 -3.51
N ALA A 202 13.98 2.55 -2.26
CA ALA A 202 15.10 1.70 -1.92
C ALA A 202 14.71 0.22 -1.89
N VAL A 203 13.50 -0.14 -2.32
CA VAL A 203 12.97 -1.50 -2.35
C VAL A 203 12.80 -2.09 -0.94
N ASN A 204 12.67 -1.25 0.09
CA ASN A 204 12.16 -1.70 1.37
C ASN A 204 10.64 -1.86 1.28
N GLU A 205 10.16 -3.00 1.78
CA GLU A 205 8.74 -3.32 1.79
C GLU A 205 8.22 -3.51 3.23
N ALA A 206 7.01 -3.04 3.46
CA ALA A 206 6.14 -3.52 4.53
C ALA A 206 4.83 -4.02 3.95
N SER A 207 4.35 -5.15 4.48
CA SER A 207 3.06 -5.70 4.09
C SER A 207 2.25 -6.12 5.30
N LYS A 208 0.93 -6.02 5.17
CA LYS A 208 -0.01 -6.47 6.19
C LYS A 208 -1.22 -7.11 5.54
N THR A 209 -1.64 -8.22 6.12
CA THR A 209 -2.70 -9.09 5.61
C THR A 209 -3.83 -9.18 6.62
N GLU A 210 -5.06 -9.14 6.15
CA GLU A 210 -6.28 -9.30 6.94
C GLU A 210 -7.30 -10.14 6.16
N PHE A 211 -8.39 -10.52 6.82
CA PHE A 211 -9.45 -11.32 6.22
C PHE A 211 -10.81 -10.70 6.48
N PHE A 212 -11.74 -10.91 5.56
CA PHE A 212 -13.15 -10.57 5.74
C PHE A 212 -14.03 -11.64 5.10
N GLU A 213 -15.25 -11.76 5.60
CA GLU A 213 -16.27 -12.63 5.01
C GLU A 213 -17.16 -11.78 4.12
N VAL A 214 -17.43 -12.26 2.90
CA VAL A 214 -18.34 -11.60 1.97
C VAL A 214 -19.77 -12.11 2.19
N ASP A 215 -20.71 -11.19 2.25
CA ASP A 215 -22.11 -11.38 2.55
C ASP A 215 -22.89 -10.20 1.95
N GLN A 216 -23.40 -10.40 0.74
CA GLN A 216 -24.22 -9.44 0.00
C GLN A 216 -25.71 -9.80 0.10
N THR A 217 -26.04 -10.83 0.88
CA THR A 217 -27.41 -11.34 0.98
C THR A 217 -28.16 -10.57 2.05
N ALA A 218 -29.22 -9.87 1.65
CA ALA A 218 -30.10 -9.23 2.62
C ALA A 218 -30.85 -10.25 3.49
N PRO A 219 -31.07 -9.94 4.78
CA PRO A 219 -31.91 -10.75 5.66
C PRO A 219 -33.29 -11.02 5.06
N GLU A 220 -33.90 -12.17 5.36
CA GLU A 220 -35.26 -12.44 4.93
C GLU A 220 -36.24 -12.43 6.10
N ILE A 221 -37.27 -11.58 6.02
CA ILE A 221 -38.39 -11.57 6.96
C ILE A 221 -39.43 -12.58 6.47
N LYS A 222 -39.49 -13.76 7.12
CA LYS A 222 -40.42 -14.83 6.74
C LYS A 222 -41.84 -14.57 7.24
N PHE A 223 -41.94 -13.97 8.43
CA PHE A 223 -43.19 -13.68 9.09
C PHE A 223 -43.03 -12.50 10.02
N SER A 224 -44.01 -11.62 10.00
CA SER A 224 -44.15 -10.52 10.94
C SER A 224 -45.58 -10.52 11.48
N ASP A 225 -45.70 -10.38 12.79
CA ASP A 225 -46.97 -10.24 13.47
C ASP A 225 -46.79 -9.41 14.74
N TYR A 226 -47.90 -8.88 15.22
CA TYR A 226 -47.92 -8.09 16.42
C TYR A 226 -49.24 -8.22 17.17
N VAL A 227 -49.16 -8.15 18.49
CA VAL A 227 -50.35 -8.13 19.35
C VAL A 227 -50.37 -6.84 20.16
N VAL A 228 -51.39 -6.02 19.94
CA VAL A 228 -51.61 -4.80 20.71
C VAL A 228 -52.43 -5.12 21.97
N ARG A 229 -51.91 -4.70 23.13
CA ARG A 229 -52.57 -4.75 24.43
C ARG A 229 -52.50 -3.37 25.07
N GLN A 230 -53.55 -2.56 24.88
CA GLN A 230 -53.60 -1.16 25.29
C GLN A 230 -52.43 -0.37 24.68
N ARG A 231 -51.47 0.01 25.52
CA ARG A 231 -50.24 0.73 25.16
C ARG A 231 -49.05 -0.17 24.86
N THR A 232 -49.18 -1.48 25.03
CA THR A 232 -48.09 -2.44 24.78
C THR A 232 -48.30 -3.16 23.47
N VAL A 233 -47.23 -3.35 22.72
CA VAL A 233 -47.21 -4.08 21.45
C VAL A 233 -46.17 -5.17 21.57
N ASP A 234 -46.62 -6.42 21.40
CA ASP A 234 -45.77 -7.59 21.37
C ASP A 234 -45.40 -7.87 19.91
N PHE A 235 -44.15 -7.62 19.51
CA PHE A 235 -43.62 -7.93 18.19
C PHE A 235 -43.16 -9.39 18.13
N VAL A 236 -43.54 -10.07 17.04
CA VAL A 236 -43.13 -11.43 16.68
C VAL A 236 -42.61 -11.41 15.25
N LEU A 237 -41.30 -11.62 15.07
CA LEU A 237 -40.66 -11.64 13.76
C LEU A 237 -39.91 -12.96 13.59
N ASP A 238 -40.19 -13.71 12.53
CA ASP A 238 -39.39 -14.85 12.09
C ASP A 238 -38.45 -14.39 10.97
N ILE A 239 -37.15 -14.44 11.26
CA ILE A 239 -36.09 -13.89 10.43
C ILE A 239 -35.13 -15.01 10.05
N PHE A 240 -34.84 -15.13 8.76
CA PHE A 240 -33.80 -16.01 8.25
C PHE A 240 -32.56 -15.17 7.91
N GLU A 241 -31.59 -15.18 8.81
CA GLU A 241 -30.32 -14.48 8.66
C GLU A 241 -29.24 -15.18 9.51
N LYS A 242 -28.11 -15.55 8.89
CA LYS A 242 -26.98 -16.22 9.57
C LYS A 242 -26.12 -15.22 10.35
N ASN A 243 -25.92 -14.03 9.79
CA ASN A 243 -25.06 -12.97 10.28
C ASN A 243 -25.85 -11.85 10.96
N PHE A 244 -26.97 -12.17 11.62
CA PHE A 244 -27.88 -11.19 12.18
C PHE A 244 -27.19 -10.18 13.12
N GLN A 245 -27.50 -8.89 12.96
CA GLN A 245 -27.03 -7.83 13.84
C GLN A 245 -28.17 -7.29 14.72
N GLU A 246 -29.20 -6.69 14.12
CA GLU A 246 -30.31 -6.11 14.88
C GLU A 246 -31.60 -5.99 14.09
N VAL A 247 -32.70 -5.84 14.83
CA VAL A 247 -33.97 -5.33 14.32
C VAL A 247 -34.24 -4.00 14.97
N TYR A 248 -34.62 -2.98 14.20
CA TYR A 248 -35.12 -1.71 14.70
C TYR A 248 -36.36 -1.27 13.93
N TYR A 249 -37.07 -0.27 14.45
CA TYR A 249 -38.10 0.42 13.69
C TYR A 249 -37.83 1.93 13.66
N THR A 250 -38.34 2.59 12.63
CA THR A 250 -38.54 4.04 12.56
C THR A 250 -40.04 4.33 12.52
N ASP A 251 -40.45 5.48 13.06
CA ASP A 251 -41.83 5.97 12.96
C ASP A 251 -41.88 7.00 11.86
N ASP A 252 -42.70 6.75 10.84
CA ASP A 252 -42.79 7.62 9.66
C ASP A 252 -43.44 8.97 10.01
N ASN A 253 -44.12 9.05 11.17
CA ASN A 253 -44.62 10.31 11.72
C ASN A 253 -43.58 11.06 12.56
N ASP A 254 -42.46 10.42 12.91
CA ASP A 254 -41.35 11.07 13.60
C ASP A 254 -40.43 11.74 12.58
N ALA A 255 -40.52 13.07 12.48
CA ALA A 255 -39.69 13.87 11.57
C ALA A 255 -38.18 13.69 11.79
N ALA A 256 -37.75 13.24 12.97
CA ALA A 256 -36.34 12.94 13.24
C ALA A 256 -35.88 11.58 12.70
N GLY A 257 -36.80 10.70 12.29
CA GLY A 257 -36.47 9.35 11.80
C GLY A 257 -35.73 8.51 12.83
N THR A 258 -36.08 8.63 14.12
CA THR A 258 -35.31 8.03 15.20
C THR A 258 -35.33 6.50 15.11
N LYS A 259 -34.16 5.87 14.92
CA LYS A 259 -34.02 4.42 14.93
C LYS A 259 -34.21 3.86 16.35
N ARG A 260 -35.20 2.98 16.54
CA ARG A 260 -35.51 2.36 17.85
C ARG A 260 -35.38 0.84 17.78
N ARG A 261 -34.38 0.30 18.47
CA ARG A 261 -34.07 -1.14 18.47
C ARG A 261 -35.18 -1.99 19.11
N ILE A 262 -35.58 -3.05 18.43
CA ILE A 262 -36.48 -4.12 18.90
C ILE A 262 -35.66 -5.26 19.49
N CYS A 263 -34.79 -5.88 18.69
CA CYS A 263 -33.96 -7.03 19.06
C CYS A 263 -32.50 -6.80 18.66
N SER A 264 -31.58 -7.38 19.43
CA SER A 264 -30.15 -7.48 19.09
C SER A 264 -29.66 -8.93 19.03
N VAL A 265 -30.55 -9.90 19.27
CA VAL A 265 -30.28 -11.35 19.22
C VAL A 265 -31.57 -12.05 18.79
N LEU A 266 -31.44 -13.03 17.89
CA LEU A 266 -32.53 -13.95 17.55
C LEU A 266 -32.48 -15.20 18.42
N LYS A 267 -33.64 -15.71 18.83
CA LYS A 267 -33.78 -17.02 19.49
C LYS A 267 -34.47 -17.97 18.53
N TYR A 268 -33.73 -18.97 18.04
CA TYR A 268 -34.23 -19.93 17.04
C TYR A 268 -34.78 -19.25 15.77
N GLY A 269 -34.08 -18.23 15.28
CA GLY A 269 -34.51 -17.45 14.11
C GLY A 269 -35.64 -16.45 14.40
N ARG A 270 -35.98 -16.21 15.67
CA ARG A 270 -37.09 -15.32 16.03
C ARG A 270 -36.69 -14.15 16.90
N CYS A 271 -37.24 -12.99 16.60
CA CYS A 271 -37.23 -11.82 17.46
C CYS A 271 -38.59 -11.68 18.16
N PHE A 272 -38.57 -11.74 19.49
CA PHE A 272 -39.74 -11.55 20.34
C PHE A 272 -39.49 -10.37 21.28
N LYS A 273 -40.31 -9.33 21.19
CA LYS A 273 -40.13 -8.15 22.05
C LYS A 273 -41.43 -7.40 22.30
N THR A 274 -41.67 -7.07 23.57
CA THR A 274 -42.71 -6.11 23.96
C THR A 274 -42.14 -4.69 24.00
N LYS A 275 -42.88 -3.73 23.43
CA LYS A 275 -42.61 -2.30 23.53
C LYS A 275 -43.85 -1.57 24.01
N THR A 276 -43.66 -0.44 24.68
CA THR A 276 -44.75 0.42 25.16
C THR A 276 -44.76 1.71 24.36
N PHE A 277 -45.94 2.14 23.94
CA PHE A 277 -46.19 3.33 23.16
C PHE A 277 -47.20 4.24 23.86
N GLY A 278 -47.23 5.51 23.45
CA GLY A 278 -48.34 6.40 23.80
C GLY A 278 -49.64 5.92 23.14
N PRO A 279 -50.80 6.49 23.49
CA PRO A 279 -52.02 6.27 22.74
C PRO A 279 -51.91 7.01 21.40
N GLY A 280 -52.29 6.36 20.30
CA GLY A 280 -52.23 6.94 18.96
C GLY A 280 -52.12 5.92 17.85
N ASP A 281 -52.15 6.41 16.63
CA ASP A 281 -51.87 5.65 15.42
C ASP A 281 -50.42 5.88 15.00
N TYR A 282 -49.74 4.82 14.62
CA TYR A 282 -48.33 4.83 14.24
C TYR A 282 -48.15 4.08 12.92
N ALA A 283 -47.31 4.64 12.05
CA ALA A 283 -46.85 3.99 10.83
C ALA A 283 -45.36 3.69 11.03
N PHE A 284 -45.02 2.43 11.25
CA PHE A 284 -43.66 1.99 11.49
C PHE A 284 -43.06 1.37 10.23
N THR A 285 -41.78 1.64 10.03
CA THR A 285 -40.94 0.89 9.11
C THR A 285 -40.00 0.03 9.94
N ILE A 286 -40.13 -1.30 9.85
CA ILE A 286 -39.28 -2.28 10.51
C ILE A 286 -38.09 -2.57 9.60
N HIS A 287 -36.90 -2.52 10.19
CA HIS A 287 -35.63 -2.78 9.54
C HIS A 287 -34.96 -3.98 10.21
N VAL A 288 -34.56 -4.96 9.40
CA VAL A 288 -33.74 -6.10 9.82
C VAL A 288 -32.39 -5.98 9.16
N VAL A 289 -31.33 -5.88 9.96
CA VAL A 289 -29.96 -5.62 9.50
C VAL A 289 -29.04 -6.74 9.97
N ASP A 290 -28.20 -7.22 9.07
CA ASP A 290 -27.11 -8.15 9.38
C ASP A 290 -25.81 -7.42 9.74
N LYS A 291 -24.74 -8.18 10.03
CA LYS A 291 -23.42 -7.64 10.38
C LYS A 291 -22.67 -7.07 9.18
N ALA A 292 -23.03 -7.48 7.97
CA ALA A 292 -22.49 -6.96 6.72
C ALA A 292 -23.14 -5.64 6.30
N GLY A 293 -24.24 -5.25 6.96
CA GLY A 293 -25.01 -4.06 6.70
C GLY A 293 -26.12 -4.24 5.67
N ASN A 294 -26.38 -5.45 5.18
CA ASN A 294 -27.53 -5.67 4.30
C ASN A 294 -28.82 -5.54 5.12
N GLU A 295 -29.88 -5.09 4.46
CA GLU A 295 -31.11 -4.69 5.11
C GLU A 295 -32.34 -5.22 4.37
N ALA A 296 -33.30 -5.72 5.14
CA ALA A 296 -34.67 -5.93 4.70
C ALA A 296 -35.63 -5.04 5.48
N VAL A 297 -36.66 -4.57 4.79
CA VAL A 297 -37.57 -3.54 5.26
C VAL A 297 -39.02 -4.00 5.14
N GLU A 298 -39.84 -3.72 6.14
CA GLU A 298 -41.28 -4.01 6.14
C GLU A 298 -42.06 -2.89 6.83
N SER A 299 -43.14 -2.42 6.20
CA SER A 299 -44.02 -1.40 6.77
C SER A 299 -45.13 -2.01 7.62
N LEU A 300 -45.46 -1.35 8.73
CA LEU A 300 -46.41 -1.82 9.72
C LEU A 300 -47.21 -0.65 10.32
N ASP A 301 -48.52 -0.67 10.14
CA ASP A 301 -49.42 0.27 10.81
C ASP A 301 -49.97 -0.34 12.11
N ILE A 302 -49.88 0.40 13.22
CA ILE A 302 -50.43 0.00 14.51
C ILE A 302 -51.27 1.11 15.15
N SER A 303 -52.25 0.73 15.96
CA SER A 303 -53.07 1.67 16.73
C SER A 303 -53.11 1.23 18.20
N THR A 304 -52.73 2.11 19.11
CA THR A 304 -52.74 1.87 20.56
C THR A 304 -53.78 2.75 21.24
N ARG A 305 -54.48 2.17 22.22
CA ARG A 305 -55.57 2.84 22.97
C ARG A 305 -55.28 2.84 24.46
#